data_AF-A0A2J7VID4-F1
#
_entry.id   AF-A0A2J7VID4-F1
#
_cell.length_a   1.000
_cell.length_b   1.000
_cell.length_c   1.000
_cell.angle_alpha   90.00
_cell.angle_beta   90.00
_cell.angle_gamma   90.00
#
_symmetry.space_group_name_H-M   'P 1'
#
loop_
_entity.id
_entity.type
_entity.pdbx_description
1 polymer ?
#
loop_
_entity_poly.entity_id
_entity_poly.type
_entity_poly.pdbx_seq_one_letter_code
_entity_poly.pdbx_strand_id
1 'polypeptide(L)'
;MTQTTPRNAKSAKLPAVVHEFGTAPQVVPADYTHREDFRGTVNEAAERFAGEPVVLVKSAAIEGSPDRFAIGVFAWEPQYLPWRNGGWYVTNLHYPTGACGCVSNNYPDKKWRIVCDDRRGELDEEGDYTFRTRDDAARAERDLVIASSAT
;
A
#
# COMPACT_ATOMS: atom_id res chain seq x y z
N MET A 1 -22.38 -8.35 -32.98
CA MET A 1 -22.28 -7.09 -32.20
C MET A 1 -21.13 -7.27 -31.23
N THR A 2 -19.95 -6.76 -31.57
CA THR A 2 -18.72 -6.86 -30.79
C THR A 2 -18.74 -5.79 -29.71
N GLN A 3 -18.95 -6.17 -28.45
CA GLN A 3 -18.76 -5.26 -27.32
C GLN A 3 -17.32 -5.33 -26.85
N THR A 4 -16.66 -4.17 -26.94
CA THR A 4 -15.30 -3.89 -26.54
C THR A 4 -15.16 -3.96 -25.03
N THR A 5 -14.29 -4.84 -24.53
CA THR A 5 -13.84 -4.91 -23.13
C THR A 5 -13.27 -3.56 -22.67
N PRO A 6 -13.61 -3.03 -21.47
CA PRO A 6 -12.93 -1.87 -20.94
C PRO A 6 -11.51 -2.23 -20.50
N ARG A 7 -10.53 -1.53 -21.07
CA ARG A 7 -9.13 -1.52 -20.68
C ARG A 7 -8.98 -0.99 -19.25
N ASN A 8 -8.14 -1.68 -18.47
CA ASN A 8 -7.34 -1.18 -17.35
C ASN A 8 -7.48 0.34 -17.12
N ALA A 9 -8.26 0.72 -16.11
CA ALA A 9 -8.13 2.04 -15.51
C ALA A 9 -6.73 2.12 -14.90
N LYS A 10 -5.80 2.77 -15.60
CA LYS A 10 -4.53 3.19 -15.00
C LYS A 10 -4.90 4.18 -13.90
N SER A 11 -4.87 3.78 -12.64
CA SER A 11 -4.92 4.72 -11.51
C SER A 11 -3.88 5.80 -11.76
N ALA A 12 -4.32 7.05 -11.88
CA ALA A 12 -3.44 8.19 -11.96
C ALA A 12 -2.56 8.17 -10.71
N LYS A 13 -1.24 8.12 -10.88
CA LYS A 13 -0.30 8.17 -9.76
C LYS A 13 -0.49 9.50 -9.05
N LEU A 14 -0.94 9.46 -7.80
CA LEU A 14 -0.99 10.65 -6.95
C LEU A 14 0.46 11.15 -6.72
N PRO A 15 0.70 12.47 -6.68
CA PRO A 15 2.02 13.00 -6.36
C PRO A 15 2.39 12.60 -4.93
N ALA A 16 3.63 12.17 -4.72
CA ALA A 16 4.13 11.89 -3.38
C ALA A 16 4.21 13.21 -2.58
N VAL A 17 3.72 13.20 -1.34
CA VAL A 17 3.74 14.36 -0.45
C VAL A 17 4.96 14.25 0.47
N VAL A 18 5.76 15.31 0.53
CA VAL A 18 6.93 15.42 1.42
C VAL A 18 6.58 16.26 2.63
N HIS A 19 6.82 15.72 3.81
CA HIS A 19 6.54 16.35 5.10
C HIS A 19 7.83 16.88 5.76
N GLU A 20 7.71 17.95 6.56
CA GLU A 20 8.83 18.64 7.21
C GLU A 20 9.31 17.97 8.51
N PHE A 21 10.62 18.04 8.79
CA PHE A 21 11.22 17.54 10.04
C PHE A 21 10.62 18.23 11.27
N GLY A 22 10.47 17.51 12.39
CA GLY A 22 9.88 18.04 13.63
C GLY A 22 8.36 17.96 13.72
N THR A 23 7.69 17.56 12.64
CA THR A 23 6.28 17.09 12.65
C THR A 23 6.16 15.56 12.84
N ALA A 24 7.31 14.88 12.92
CA ALA A 24 7.52 13.47 12.59
C ALA A 24 6.66 12.41 13.31
N PRO A 25 6.37 12.45 14.62
CA PRO A 25 5.61 11.36 15.25
C PRO A 25 4.12 11.39 14.89
N GLN A 26 3.58 12.52 14.42
CA GLN A 26 2.16 12.62 14.03
C GLN A 26 1.95 12.34 12.53
N VAL A 27 3.02 12.36 11.73
CA VAL A 27 2.94 12.32 10.28
C VAL A 27 3.24 10.93 9.72
N VAL A 28 4.13 10.16 10.38
CA VAL A 28 4.36 8.76 10.02
C VAL A 28 3.38 7.90 10.81
N PRO A 29 2.43 7.20 10.16
CA PRO A 29 1.52 6.30 10.86
C PRO A 29 2.29 5.22 11.64
N ALA A 30 1.75 4.78 12.77
CA ALA A 30 2.45 3.85 13.67
C ALA A 30 2.78 2.48 13.03
N ASP A 31 2.09 2.13 11.95
CA ASP A 31 2.26 0.91 11.16
C ASP A 31 3.23 1.08 9.96
N TYR A 32 3.88 2.24 9.82
CA TYR A 32 4.91 2.49 8.82
C TYR A 32 6.31 2.31 9.42
N THR A 33 7.19 1.65 8.67
CA THR A 33 8.59 1.42 9.03
C THR A 33 9.52 2.23 8.13
N HIS A 34 10.69 2.61 8.66
CA HIS A 34 11.74 3.23 7.85
C HIS A 34 12.25 2.22 6.84
N ARG A 35 12.22 2.58 5.56
CA ARG A 35 12.63 1.74 4.44
C ARG A 35 14.02 2.10 3.94
N GLU A 36 14.25 3.39 3.69
CA GLU A 36 15.52 3.89 3.18
C GLU A 36 15.68 5.39 3.45
N ASP A 37 16.90 5.89 3.34
CA ASP A 37 17.19 7.32 3.26
C ASP A 37 17.47 7.72 1.82
N PHE A 38 16.78 8.76 1.34
CA PHE A 38 17.05 9.41 0.07
C PHE A 38 17.82 10.71 0.31
N ARG A 39 18.85 10.98 -0.51
CA ARG A 39 19.64 12.22 -0.43
C ARG A 39 19.47 13.05 -1.69
N GLY A 40 18.71 14.13 -1.60
CA GLY A 40 18.45 14.98 -2.75
C GLY A 40 17.53 16.14 -2.44
N THR A 41 17.00 16.74 -3.50
CA THR A 41 15.99 17.78 -3.38
C THR A 41 14.62 17.15 -3.08
N VAL A 42 13.70 17.97 -2.59
CA VAL A 42 12.30 17.55 -2.38
C VAL A 42 11.64 17.10 -3.69
N ASN A 43 11.93 17.78 -4.80
CA ASN A 43 11.36 17.42 -6.10
C ASN A 43 11.89 16.07 -6.60
N GLU A 44 13.19 15.82 -6.48
CA GLU A 44 13.78 14.52 -6.85
C GLU A 44 13.17 13.37 -6.04
N ALA A 45 12.90 13.58 -4.75
CA ALA A 45 12.24 12.59 -3.91
C ALA A 45 10.78 12.36 -4.34
N ALA A 46 10.02 13.44 -4.56
CA ALA A 46 8.62 13.36 -4.95
C ALA A 46 8.47 12.66 -6.31
N GLU A 47 9.37 12.91 -7.26
CA GLU A 47 9.41 12.24 -8.56
C GLU A 47 9.80 10.77 -8.44
N ARG A 48 10.85 10.46 -7.67
CA ARG A 48 11.35 9.09 -7.48
C ARG A 48 10.28 8.17 -6.90
N PHE A 49 9.56 8.64 -5.89
CA PHE A 49 8.58 7.85 -5.17
C PHE A 49 7.13 8.13 -5.62
N ALA A 50 6.94 8.78 -6.77
CA ALA A 50 5.62 9.09 -7.31
C ALA A 50 4.79 7.80 -7.52
N GLY A 51 3.63 7.76 -6.87
CA GLY A 51 2.71 6.63 -6.90
C GLY A 51 3.14 5.42 -6.06
N GLU A 52 4.18 5.53 -5.24
CA GLU A 52 4.45 4.56 -4.18
C GLU A 52 3.69 4.93 -2.91
N PRO A 53 3.17 3.95 -2.14
CA PRO A 53 2.46 4.21 -0.88
C PRO A 53 3.46 4.48 0.27
N VAL A 54 4.31 5.49 0.09
CA VAL A 54 5.34 5.90 1.06
C VAL A 54 5.04 7.25 1.68
N VAL A 55 5.50 7.43 2.90
CA VAL A 55 5.56 8.74 3.57
C VAL A 55 7.00 9.24 3.46
N LEU A 56 7.17 10.43 2.90
CA LEU A 56 8.47 11.08 2.75
C LEU A 56 8.63 12.13 3.83
N VAL A 57 9.67 12.00 4.66
CA VAL A 57 9.96 12.96 5.74
C VAL A 57 11.29 13.64 5.47
N LYS A 58 11.24 14.92 5.12
CA LYS A 58 12.43 15.77 4.97
C LYS A 58 13.10 15.93 6.33
N SER A 59 14.41 15.74 6.40
CA SER A 59 15.25 15.97 7.58
C SER A 59 16.03 17.29 7.42
N ALA A 60 17.10 17.44 8.21
CA ALA A 60 18.03 18.56 8.08
C ALA A 60 18.66 18.64 6.68
N ALA A 61 19.00 19.86 6.28
CA ALA A 61 19.77 20.10 5.06
C ALA A 61 21.16 19.44 5.17
N ILE A 62 21.67 18.97 4.05
CA ILE A 62 23.01 18.42 3.94
C ILE A 62 24.01 19.57 4.05
N GLU A 63 25.05 19.40 4.88
CA GLU A 63 26.07 20.43 5.08
C GLU A 63 26.69 20.86 3.73
N GLY A 64 26.76 22.18 3.52
CA GLY A 64 27.26 22.75 2.26
C GLY A 64 26.30 22.64 1.07
N SER A 65 25.06 22.18 1.25
CA SER A 65 24.04 22.07 0.19
C SER A 65 22.64 22.44 0.71
N PRO A 66 22.29 23.74 0.75
CA PRO A 66 21.09 24.23 1.43
C PRO A 66 19.76 23.76 0.82
N ASP A 67 19.79 23.27 -0.42
CA ASP A 67 18.65 22.75 -1.19
C ASP A 67 18.56 21.21 -1.18
N ARG A 68 19.53 20.53 -0.57
CA ARG A 68 19.56 19.07 -0.48
C ARG A 68 19.31 18.61 0.95
N PHE A 69 18.53 17.56 1.09
CA PHE A 69 18.09 17.03 2.38
C PHE A 69 18.37 15.53 2.44
N ALA A 70 18.59 15.03 3.65
CA ALA A 70 18.28 13.64 3.94
C ALA A 70 16.75 13.52 4.05
N ILE A 71 16.14 12.59 3.32
CA ILE A 71 14.70 12.38 3.30
C ILE A 71 14.47 10.92 3.70
N GLY A 72 13.86 10.72 4.86
CA GLY A 72 13.46 9.40 5.32
C GLY A 72 12.25 8.91 4.54
N VAL A 73 12.34 7.71 3.99
CA VAL A 73 11.28 7.05 3.24
C VAL A 73 10.67 5.99 4.13
N PHE A 74 9.38 6.13 4.44
CA PHE A 74 8.65 5.21 5.30
C PHE A 74 7.59 4.48 4.49
N ALA A 75 7.44 3.18 4.68
CA ALA A 75 6.47 2.35 3.97
C ALA A 75 5.64 1.52 4.93
N TRP A 76 4.41 1.22 4.54
CA TRP A 76 3.60 0.21 5.21
C TRP A 76 4.06 -1.18 4.79
N GLU A 77 4.39 -2.01 5.77
CA GLU A 77 4.74 -3.41 5.56
C GLU A 77 3.66 -4.30 6.20
N PRO A 78 3.02 -5.22 5.44
CA PRO A 78 2.00 -6.08 6.00
C PRO A 78 2.58 -7.00 7.08
N GLN A 79 1.90 -7.09 8.21
CA GLN A 79 2.21 -8.02 9.29
C GLN A 79 1.21 -9.19 9.27
N TYR A 80 1.70 -10.40 9.50
CA TYR A 80 0.92 -11.61 9.27
C TYR A 80 0.81 -12.49 10.50
N LEU A 81 -0.40 -13.02 10.72
CA LEU A 81 -0.62 -14.19 11.59
C LEU A 81 -1.31 -15.31 10.79
N PRO A 82 -0.81 -16.55 10.88
CA PRO A 82 -1.45 -17.67 10.19
C PRO A 82 -2.79 -18.00 10.85
N TRP A 83 -3.80 -18.37 10.06
CA TRP A 83 -5.06 -18.90 10.58
C TRP A 83 -5.22 -20.40 10.27
N ARG A 84 -6.14 -21.09 10.95
CA ARG A 84 -6.24 -22.56 10.91
C ARG A 84 -6.54 -23.14 9.52
N ASN A 85 -7.12 -22.37 8.60
CA ASN A 85 -7.62 -22.85 7.31
C ASN A 85 -6.70 -22.50 6.12
N GLY A 86 -5.41 -22.24 6.35
CA GLY A 86 -4.41 -22.13 5.27
C GLY A 86 -4.23 -20.74 4.64
N GLY A 87 -4.57 -19.67 5.36
CA GLY A 87 -4.38 -18.27 4.97
C GLY A 87 -3.83 -17.45 6.13
N TRP A 88 -3.87 -16.12 5.99
CA TRP A 88 -3.19 -15.19 6.88
C TRP A 88 -4.08 -13.99 7.21
N TYR A 89 -4.16 -13.67 8.50
CA TYR A 89 -4.59 -12.36 8.96
C TYR A 89 -3.51 -11.33 8.62
N VAL A 90 -3.91 -10.16 8.14
CA VAL A 90 -3.08 -8.97 7.98
C VAL A 90 -3.29 -8.10 9.23
N THR A 91 -2.45 -8.28 10.24
CA THR A 91 -2.73 -7.84 11.62
C THR A 91 -2.58 -6.35 11.84
N ASN A 92 -1.90 -5.65 10.94
CA ASN A 92 -1.79 -4.19 10.93
C ASN A 92 -2.67 -3.56 9.83
N LEU A 93 -3.73 -4.26 9.41
CA LEU A 93 -4.78 -3.73 8.54
C LEU A 93 -6.13 -3.94 9.20
N HIS A 94 -6.85 -2.85 9.48
CA HIS A 94 -8.17 -2.88 10.10
C HIS A 94 -9.20 -2.14 9.26
N TYR A 95 -10.31 -2.81 9.00
CA TYR A 95 -11.51 -2.19 8.44
C TYR A 95 -12.13 -1.21 9.46
N PRO A 96 -12.92 -0.22 9.02
CA PRO A 96 -13.67 0.67 9.92
C PRO A 96 -14.58 -0.08 10.91
N THR A 97 -15.02 -1.29 10.54
CA THR A 97 -15.82 -2.19 11.38
C THR A 97 -15.02 -2.83 12.54
N GLY A 98 -13.69 -2.67 12.54
CA GLY A 98 -12.77 -3.32 13.48
C GLY A 98 -12.28 -4.71 13.03
N ALA A 99 -12.82 -5.26 11.94
CA ALA A 99 -12.31 -6.50 11.36
C ALA A 99 -10.87 -6.32 10.84
N CYS A 100 -10.06 -7.37 10.88
CA CYS A 100 -8.71 -7.35 10.31
C CYS A 100 -8.69 -7.89 8.87
N GLY A 101 -7.69 -7.47 8.09
CA GLY A 101 -7.48 -7.96 6.74
C GLY A 101 -7.18 -9.45 6.68
N CYS A 102 -7.55 -10.11 5.58
CA CYS A 102 -7.41 -11.55 5.40
C CYS A 102 -7.01 -11.89 3.96
N VAL A 103 -5.87 -12.55 3.79
CA VAL A 103 -5.38 -13.01 2.47
C VAL A 103 -5.07 -14.50 2.46
N SER A 104 -5.28 -15.15 1.32
CA SER A 104 -5.08 -16.60 1.18
C SER A 104 -4.66 -16.99 -0.23
N ASN A 105 -3.87 -18.05 -0.35
CA ASN A 105 -3.67 -18.79 -1.59
C ASN A 105 -4.13 -20.26 -1.47
N ASN A 106 -4.92 -20.58 -0.43
CA ASN A 106 -5.45 -21.91 -0.22
C ASN A 106 -6.64 -22.21 -1.13
N TYR A 107 -6.39 -22.09 -2.43
CA TYR A 107 -7.30 -22.40 -3.53
C TYR A 107 -6.64 -23.45 -4.43
N PRO A 108 -7.40 -24.13 -5.31
CA PRO A 108 -6.83 -25.10 -6.26
C PRO A 108 -5.74 -24.51 -7.16
N ASP A 109 -5.88 -23.25 -7.56
CA ASP A 109 -4.98 -22.55 -8.48
C ASP A 109 -3.76 -21.88 -7.81
N LYS A 110 -3.69 -21.90 -6.47
CA LYS A 110 -2.62 -21.32 -5.67
C LYS A 110 -2.36 -19.83 -5.88
N LYS A 111 -3.30 -19.10 -6.50
CA LYS A 111 -3.21 -17.65 -6.64
C LYS A 111 -3.60 -16.96 -5.33
N TRP A 112 -2.95 -15.84 -5.03
CA TRP A 112 -3.27 -15.05 -3.84
C TRP A 112 -4.53 -14.22 -4.05
N ARG A 113 -5.39 -14.18 -3.04
CA ARG A 113 -6.64 -13.43 -3.04
C ARG A 113 -6.84 -12.73 -1.71
N ILE A 114 -7.62 -11.66 -1.74
CA ILE A 114 -8.26 -11.09 -0.56
C ILE A 114 -9.45 -12.00 -0.23
N VAL A 115 -9.51 -12.50 1.00
CA VAL A 115 -10.51 -13.51 1.38
C VAL A 115 -11.91 -12.88 1.45
N CYS A 116 -11.99 -11.69 2.04
CA CYS A 116 -13.22 -10.94 2.28
C CYS A 116 -13.46 -9.84 1.23
N ASP A 117 -13.07 -10.07 -0.04
CA ASP A 117 -13.33 -9.10 -1.11
C ASP A 117 -14.81 -9.17 -1.52
N ASP A 118 -15.60 -8.19 -1.11
CA ASP A 118 -17.04 -8.10 -1.44
C ASP A 118 -17.31 -7.98 -2.95
N ARG A 119 -16.28 -7.64 -3.75
CA ARG A 119 -16.40 -7.58 -5.21
C ARG A 119 -16.33 -8.97 -5.86
N ARG A 120 -15.94 -10.01 -5.12
CA ARG A 120 -15.69 -11.35 -5.67
C ARG A 120 -16.98 -12.16 -5.77
N GLY A 121 -17.22 -12.71 -6.97
CA GLY A 121 -18.17 -13.80 -7.21
C GLY A 121 -17.54 -15.18 -6.96
N GLU A 122 -17.70 -16.11 -7.91
CA GLU A 122 -17.03 -17.42 -7.86
C GLU A 122 -15.56 -17.34 -8.34
N LEU A 123 -14.83 -18.45 -8.18
CA LEU A 123 -13.45 -18.56 -8.67
C LEU A 123 -13.40 -18.47 -10.20
N ASP A 124 -12.41 -17.73 -10.71
CA ASP A 124 -12.21 -17.46 -12.13
C ASP A 124 -13.38 -16.74 -12.85
N GLU A 125 -14.31 -16.15 -12.08
CA GLU A 125 -15.38 -15.29 -12.60
C GLU A 125 -15.04 -13.79 -12.50
N GLU A 126 -15.94 -12.95 -13.02
CA GLU A 126 -15.84 -11.49 -12.87
C GLU A 126 -15.80 -11.12 -11.38
N GLY A 127 -14.80 -10.30 -11.00
CA GLY A 127 -14.56 -9.94 -9.60
C GLY A 127 -13.56 -10.85 -8.87
N ASP A 128 -13.08 -11.95 -9.48
CA ASP A 128 -11.99 -12.76 -8.90
C ASP A 128 -10.62 -12.11 -9.10
N TYR A 129 -10.32 -11.11 -8.27
CA TYR A 129 -9.02 -10.43 -8.28
C TYR A 129 -7.94 -11.30 -7.66
N THR A 130 -6.93 -11.62 -8.46
CA THR A 130 -5.81 -12.47 -8.06
C THR A 130 -4.50 -11.71 -8.10
N PHE A 131 -3.62 -12.09 -7.18
CA PHE A 131 -2.35 -11.42 -6.95
C PHE A 131 -1.20 -12.41 -7.04
N ARG A 132 -0.04 -11.90 -7.44
CA ARG A 132 1.18 -12.70 -7.60
C ARG A 132 1.76 -13.13 -6.26
N THR A 133 1.65 -12.29 -5.25
CA THR A 133 2.22 -12.52 -3.92
C THR A 133 1.23 -12.21 -2.82
N ARG A 134 1.50 -12.74 -1.62
CA ARG A 134 0.76 -12.43 -0.39
C ARG A 134 0.72 -10.93 -0.12
N ASP A 135 1.86 -10.27 -0.28
CA ASP A 135 2.01 -8.85 0.00
C ASP A 135 1.27 -7.99 -1.03
N ASP A 136 1.22 -8.41 -2.29
CA ASP A 136 0.43 -7.74 -3.32
C ASP A 136 -1.07 -7.82 -2.99
N ALA A 137 -1.56 -8.96 -2.52
CA ALA A 137 -2.94 -9.10 -2.05
C ALA A 137 -3.22 -8.22 -0.82
N ALA A 138 -2.29 -8.18 0.16
CA ALA A 138 -2.46 -7.39 1.38
C ALA A 138 -2.44 -5.87 1.10
N ARG A 139 -1.59 -5.42 0.16
CA ARG A 139 -1.58 -4.02 -0.30
C ARG A 139 -2.87 -3.66 -1.03
N ALA A 140 -3.37 -4.54 -1.89
CA ALA A 140 -4.63 -4.33 -2.57
C ALA A 140 -5.81 -4.27 -1.57
N GLU A 141 -5.82 -5.10 -0.53
CA GLU A 141 -6.81 -5.02 0.55
C GLU A 141 -6.74 -3.69 1.29
N ARG A 142 -5.52 -3.21 1.58
CA ARG A 142 -5.30 -1.90 2.21
C ARG A 142 -5.85 -0.75 1.36
N ASP A 143 -5.69 -0.80 0.04
CA ASP A 143 -6.26 0.20 -0.86
C ASP A 143 -7.79 0.23 -0.79
N LEU A 144 -8.45 -0.92 -0.64
CA LEU A 144 -9.91 -0.99 -0.44
C LEU A 144 -10.33 -0.36 0.89
N VAL A 145 -9.62 -0.66 1.97
CA VAL A 145 -9.89 -0.08 3.29
C VAL A 145 -9.76 1.44 3.26
N ILE A 146 -8.69 1.97 2.64
CA ILE A 146 -8.48 3.42 2.50
C ILE A 146 -9.59 4.06 1.67
N ALA A 147 -9.93 3.47 0.52
CA ALA A 147 -11.00 3.97 -0.34
C ALA A 147 -12.36 4.00 0.38
N SER A 148 -12.66 2.98 1.20
CA SER A 148 -13.90 2.89 1.97
C SER A 148 -13.99 3.88 3.13
N SER A 149 -12.84 4.36 3.64
CA SER A 149 -12.77 5.29 4.79
C SER A 149 -12.85 6.76 4.38
N ALA A 150 -12.81 7.06 3.08
CA ALA A 150 -12.80 8.42 2.54
C ALA A 150 -14.21 8.96 2.20
N THR A 151 -15.27 8.32 2.70
CA THR A 151 -16.69 8.71 2.50
C THR A 151 -17.27 9.30 3.77
#